data_AF-A0AAE3IYG0-F1
#
_entry.id   AF-A0AAE3IYG0-F1
#
_cell.length_a   1.000
_cell.length_b   1.000
_cell.length_c   1.000
_cell.angle_alpha   90.00
_cell.angle_beta   90.00
_cell.angle_gamma   90.00
#
_symmetry.space_group_name_H-M   'P 1'
#
loop_
_entity.id
_entity.type
_entity.pdbx_description
1 polymer ?
#
loop_
_entity_poly.entity_id
_entity_poly.type
_entity_poly.pdbx_seq_one_letter_code
_entity_poly.pdbx_strand_id
1 'polypeptide(L)'
;MDFLLLLPEHQRIVLEIDGRQHYTDDFTQQPSPSKYAEMVAEDRRLRLTGYEVYRFGGYELMGNNQEQLLQTKTAIKTFIEKLFEKHNLVLTHLT
;
A
#
# COMPACT_ATOMS: atom_id res chain seq x y z
N MET A 1 -8.50 2.80 1.80
CA MET A 1 -8.43 1.95 0.60
C MET A 1 -8.20 2.80 -0.61
N ASP A 2 -6.96 2.81 -1.05
CA ASP A 2 -6.53 3.51 -2.25
C ASP A 2 -6.64 2.63 -3.50
N PHE A 3 -6.16 1.38 -3.45
CA PHE A 3 -6.23 0.44 -4.58
C PHE A 3 -6.68 -0.97 -4.16
N LEU A 4 -7.54 -1.57 -4.98
CA LEU A 4 -7.96 -2.97 -4.88
C LEU A 4 -7.58 -3.71 -6.16
N LEU A 5 -6.77 -4.76 -6.02
CA LEU A 5 -6.42 -5.68 -7.09
C LEU A 5 -7.20 -6.98 -6.90
N LEU A 6 -7.90 -7.40 -7.96
CA LEU A 6 -8.59 -8.67 -8.02
C LEU A 6 -7.79 -9.56 -8.98
N LEU A 7 -7.13 -10.56 -8.41
CA LEU A 7 -6.34 -11.52 -9.16
C LEU A 7 -7.14 -12.82 -9.37
N PRO A 8 -6.67 -13.73 -10.25
CA PRO A 8 -7.22 -15.08 -10.37
C PRO A 8 -7.29 -15.82 -9.02
N GLU A 9 -8.05 -16.91 -8.99
CA GLU A 9 -8.20 -17.76 -7.79
C GLU A 9 -8.72 -17.00 -6.54
N HIS A 10 -9.61 -16.02 -6.77
CA HIS A 10 -10.26 -15.21 -5.74
C HIS A 10 -9.33 -14.42 -4.81
N GLN A 11 -8.08 -14.22 -5.22
CA GLN A 11 -7.10 -13.42 -4.49
C GLN A 11 -7.46 -11.93 -4.55
N ARG A 12 -7.56 -11.30 -3.38
CA ARG A 12 -7.96 -9.90 -3.23
C ARG A 12 -6.86 -9.16 -2.48
N ILE A 13 -6.25 -8.18 -3.13
CA ILE A 13 -5.14 -7.43 -2.57
C ILE A 13 -5.54 -5.98 -2.43
N VAL A 14 -5.37 -5.44 -1.23
CA VAL A 14 -5.48 -4.01 -0.95
C VAL A 14 -4.07 -3.42 -0.89
N LEU A 15 -3.84 -2.36 -1.69
CA LEU A 15 -2.66 -1.51 -1.56
C LEU A 15 -3.10 -0.15 -1.02
N GLU A 16 -2.49 0.27 0.10
CA GLU A 16 -2.74 1.57 0.73
C GLU A 16 -1.47 2.45 0.68
N ILE A 17 -1.68 3.76 0.68
CA ILE A 17 -0.65 4.78 0.81
C ILE A 17 -0.90 5.53 2.13
N ASP A 18 -0.15 5.18 3.17
CA ASP A 18 -0.31 5.76 4.49
C ASP A 18 0.42 7.08 4.66
N GLY A 19 -0.34 8.17 4.82
CA GLY A 19 0.21 9.48 5.14
C GLY A 19 -0.32 10.01 6.47
N ARG A 20 0.11 11.24 6.81
CA ARG A 20 -0.31 11.93 8.04
C ARG A 20 -1.84 11.91 8.20
N GLN A 21 -2.56 12.09 7.08
CA GLN A 21 -4.01 12.16 7.04
C GLN A 21 -4.71 10.92 7.62
N HIS A 22 -4.04 9.77 7.69
CA HIS A 22 -4.60 8.54 8.26
C HIS A 22 -4.46 8.44 9.78
N TYR A 23 -3.52 9.18 10.40
CA TYR A 23 -3.26 9.08 11.83
C TYR A 23 -3.19 10.42 12.56
N THR A 24 -3.43 11.54 11.88
CA THR A 24 -3.52 12.86 12.52
C THR A 24 -4.97 13.24 12.79
N ASP A 25 -5.23 13.83 13.95
CA ASP A 25 -6.50 14.44 14.28
C ASP A 25 -6.77 15.65 13.36
N ASP A 26 -8.01 15.77 12.86
CA ASP A 26 -8.33 16.74 11.79
C ASP A 26 -8.37 18.18 12.31
N PHE A 27 -8.62 18.37 13.60
CA PHE A 27 -8.73 19.69 14.22
C PHE A 27 -7.37 20.18 14.72
N THR A 28 -6.66 19.33 15.47
CA THR A 28 -5.39 19.68 16.11
C THR A 28 -4.19 19.51 15.18
N GLN A 29 -4.34 18.77 14.09
CA GLN A 29 -3.27 18.40 13.15
C GLN A 29 -2.11 17.63 13.83
N GLN A 30 -2.36 17.05 15.01
CA GLN A 30 -1.41 16.25 15.76
C GLN A 30 -1.66 14.75 15.56
N PRO A 31 -0.63 13.90 15.70
CA PRO A 31 -0.83 12.45 15.73
C PRO A 31 -1.86 12.03 16.79
N SER A 32 -2.80 11.19 16.40
CA SER A 32 -3.89 10.67 17.25
C SER A 32 -3.72 9.18 17.46
N PRO A 33 -3.44 8.72 18.71
CA PRO A 33 -3.40 7.31 19.03
C PRO A 33 -4.71 6.56 18.73
N SER A 34 -5.87 7.24 18.82
CA SER A 34 -7.17 6.66 18.48
C SER A 34 -7.28 6.35 16.99
N LYS A 35 -6.96 7.32 16.13
CA LYS A 35 -6.98 7.11 14.66
C LYS A 35 -5.99 6.03 14.24
N TYR A 36 -4.81 5.99 14.87
CA TYR A 36 -3.86 4.90 14.66
C TYR A 36 -4.47 3.54 15.04
N ALA A 37 -5.12 3.44 16.21
CA ALA A 37 -5.75 2.20 16.65
C ALA A 37 -6.87 1.72 15.70
N GLU A 38 -7.68 2.65 15.18
CA GLU A 38 -8.71 2.40 14.16
C GLU A 38 -8.08 1.86 12.86
N MET A 39 -7.03 2.51 12.36
CA MET A 39 -6.31 2.07 11.16
C MET A 39 -5.77 0.65 11.29
N VAL A 40 -5.16 0.30 12.44
CA VAL A 40 -4.66 -1.07 12.67
C VAL A 40 -5.82 -2.07 12.88
N ALA A 41 -6.95 -1.64 13.45
CA ALA A 41 -8.15 -2.48 13.52
C ALA A 41 -8.70 -2.83 12.14
N GLU A 42 -8.77 -1.85 11.24
CA GLU A 42 -9.21 -2.07 9.87
C GLU A 42 -8.25 -2.96 9.07
N ASP A 43 -6.92 -2.85 9.27
CA ASP A 43 -5.96 -3.80 8.69
C ASP A 43 -6.29 -5.25 9.09
N ARG A 44 -6.48 -5.49 10.39
CA ARG A 44 -6.80 -6.81 10.91
C ARG A 44 -8.13 -7.30 10.33
N ARG A 45 -9.14 -6.44 10.27
CA ARG A 45 -10.45 -6.78 9.71
C ARG A 45 -10.33 -7.23 8.25
N LEU A 46 -9.62 -6.46 7.43
CA LEU A 46 -9.40 -6.81 6.02
C LEU A 46 -8.67 -8.15 5.88
N ARG A 47 -7.57 -8.35 6.63
CA ARG A 47 -6.83 -9.61 6.62
C ARG A 47 -7.67 -10.81 7.04
N LEU A 48 -8.45 -10.69 8.12
CA LEU A 48 -9.35 -11.74 8.59
C LEU A 48 -10.46 -12.06 7.58
N THR A 49 -10.84 -11.10 6.72
CA THR A 49 -11.79 -11.32 5.63
C THR A 49 -11.16 -11.87 4.34
N GLY A 50 -9.87 -12.23 4.37
CA GLY A 50 -9.18 -12.88 3.26
C GLY A 50 -8.50 -11.92 2.28
N TYR A 51 -8.38 -10.64 2.62
CA TYR A 51 -7.59 -9.70 1.83
C TYR A 51 -6.11 -9.78 2.21
N GLU A 52 -5.23 -9.70 1.22
CA GLU A 52 -3.84 -9.34 1.47
C GLU A 52 -3.72 -7.83 1.50
N VAL A 53 -3.10 -7.27 2.55
CA VAL A 53 -2.95 -5.81 2.66
C VAL A 53 -1.47 -5.46 2.64
N TYR A 54 -1.09 -4.54 1.76
CA TYR A 54 0.25 -3.94 1.70
C TYR A 54 0.13 -2.42 1.77
N ARG A 55 1.11 -1.78 2.41
CA ARG A 55 1.11 -0.34 2.66
C ARG A 55 2.43 0.26 2.22
N PHE A 56 2.36 1.41 1.56
CA PHE A 56 3.48 2.30 1.34
C PHE A 56 3.29 3.52 2.23
N GLY A 57 4.31 3.95 2.95
CA GLY A 57 4.30 5.25 3.56
C GLY A 57 4.26 6.33 2.48
N GLY A 58 3.44 7.36 2.63
CA GLY A 58 3.35 8.47 1.69
C GLY A 58 4.71 9.14 1.47
N TYR A 59 5.57 9.16 2.48
CA TYR A 59 6.94 9.65 2.37
C TYR A 59 7.79 8.87 1.33
N GLU A 60 7.54 7.57 1.15
CA GLU A 60 8.20 6.73 0.14
C GLU A 60 7.88 7.19 -1.29
N LEU A 61 6.82 7.99 -1.47
CA LEU A 61 6.29 8.40 -2.76
C LEU A 61 6.47 9.91 -3.04
N MET A 62 7.08 10.66 -2.12
CA MET A 62 7.22 12.13 -2.20
C MET A 62 8.57 12.58 -2.81
N GLY A 63 9.11 11.83 -3.77
CA GLY A 63 10.39 12.14 -4.38
C GLY A 63 10.42 13.56 -4.99
N ASN A 64 11.28 14.42 -4.46
CA ASN A 64 11.38 15.83 -4.85
C ASN A 64 12.57 16.13 -5.78
N ASN A 65 13.37 15.12 -6.09
CA ASN A 65 14.48 15.18 -7.03
C ASN A 65 14.59 13.88 -7.84
N GLN A 66 15.45 13.87 -8.85
CA GLN A 66 15.59 12.73 -9.77
C GLN A 66 16.03 11.44 -9.07
N GLU A 67 16.91 11.54 -8.07
CA GLU A 67 17.40 10.38 -7.32
C GLU A 67 16.28 9.74 -6.49
N GLN A 68 15.55 10.55 -5.72
CA GLN A 68 14.42 10.06 -4.92
C GLN A 68 13.30 9.51 -5.79
N LEU A 69 13.04 10.12 -6.95
CA LEU A 69 12.06 9.59 -7.91
C LEU A 69 12.50 8.24 -8.46
N LEU A 70 13.79 8.05 -8.75
CA LEU A 70 14.34 6.76 -9.19
C LEU A 70 14.23 5.70 -8.09
N GLN A 71 14.53 6.06 -6.83
CA GLN A 71 14.37 5.17 -5.68
C GLN A 71 12.90 4.75 -5.49
N THR A 72 11.98 5.72 -5.54
CA THR A 72 10.52 5.48 -5.47
C THR A 72 10.08 4.48 -6.53
N LYS A 73 10.43 4.74 -7.79
CA LYS A 73 10.10 3.85 -8.92
C LYS A 73 10.69 2.45 -8.75
N THR A 74 11.92 2.38 -8.27
CA THR A 74 12.62 1.10 -8.04
C THR A 74 11.94 0.30 -6.94
N ALA A 75 11.55 0.93 -5.83
CA ALA A 75 10.85 0.28 -4.72
C ALA A 75 9.49 -0.29 -5.16
N ILE A 76 8.68 0.53 -5.85
CA ILE A 76 7.38 0.09 -6.39
C ILE A 76 7.56 -1.06 -7.38
N LYS A 77 8.48 -0.92 -8.35
CA LYS A 77 8.76 -1.97 -9.35
C LYS A 77 9.15 -3.28 -8.69
N THR A 78 10.10 -3.23 -7.75
CA THR A 78 10.57 -4.41 -7.01
C THR A 78 9.44 -5.07 -6.22
N PHE A 79 8.57 -4.26 -5.58
CA PHE A 79 7.42 -4.79 -4.86
C PHE A 79 6.45 -5.50 -5.80
N ILE A 80 6.06 -4.88 -6.92
CA ILE A 80 5.12 -5.47 -7.88
C ILE A 80 5.70 -6.75 -8.50
N GLU A 81 6.99 -6.79 -8.84
CA GLU A 81 7.65 -8.00 -9.33
C GLU A 81 7.55 -9.16 -8.32
N LYS A 82 7.83 -8.89 -7.04
CA LYS A 82 7.71 -9.89 -5.96
C LYS A 82 6.26 -10.29 -5.68
N LEU A 83 5.33 -9.35 -5.81
CA LEU A 83 3.90 -9.63 -5.65
C LEU A 83 3.42 -10.57 -6.76
N PHE A 84 3.86 -10.33 -7.99
CA PHE A 84 3.53 -11.15 -9.14
C PHE A 84 4.15 -12.55 -9.00
N GLU A 85 5.42 -12.63 -8.58
CA GLU A 85 6.07 -13.90 -8.27
C GLU A 85 5.30 -14.68 -7.20
N LYS A 86 4.94 -14.04 -6.08
CA LYS A 86 4.17 -14.65 -4.99
C LYS A 86 2.85 -15.25 -5.49
N HIS A 87 2.20 -14.59 -6.43
CA HIS A 87 0.89 -14.97 -6.96
C HIS A 87 0.97 -15.73 -8.29
N ASN A 88 2.17 -16.17 -8.70
CA ASN A 88 2.44 -16.89 -9.94
C ASN A 88 1.88 -16.18 -11.19
N LEU A 89 1.92 -14.86 -11.21
CA LEU A 89 1.50 -14.05 -12.35
C LEU A 89 2.65 -13.91 -13.34
N VAL A 90 2.40 -14.27 -14.60
CA VAL A 90 3.36 -14.10 -15.69
C VAL A 90 3.21 -12.70 -16.29
N LEU A 91 4.29 -11.92 -16.29
CA LEU A 91 4.38 -10.71 -17.11
C LEU A 91 4.56 -11.13 -18.58
N THR A 92 3.46 -11.41 -19.28
CA THR A 92 3.51 -11.45 -20.75
C THR A 92 3.74 -10.03 -21.23
N HIS A 93 4.89 -9.79 -21.87
CA HIS A 93 5.17 -8.51 -22.53
C HIS A 93 3.99 -8.14 -23.43
N LEU A 94 3.34 -7.01 -23.14
CA LEU A 94 2.54 -6.30 -24.13
C LEU A 94 3.55 -5.72 -25.13
N THR A 95 3.89 -6.51 -26.14
CA THR A 95 4.65 -6.09 -27.32
C THR A 95 3.88 -5.03 -28.09
#